data_AF-A0A7S6M680-F1
#
_entry.id   AF-A0A7S6M680-F1
#
_cell.length_a   1.000
_cell.length_b   1.000
_cell.length_c   1.000
_cell.angle_alpha   90.00
_cell.angle_beta   90.00
_cell.angle_gamma   90.00
#
_symmetry.space_group_name_H-M   'P 1'
#
loop_
_entity.id
_entity.type
_entity.pdbx_description
1 polymer ?
#
loop_
_entity_poly.entity_id
_entity_poly.type
_entity_poly.pdbx_seq_one_letter_code
_entity_poly.pdbx_strand_id
1 'polypeptide(L)'
;MFDHVIQRFDACRRPNGSSACSSRPSHGFVAVRGLRAVVVRVGLGGLLASVGSAALAAEKFDLIIGVDPTLYPGAPRMVAPSPGPGFPGTFQDGDRLAGTPSTGGTVAYIGTGTPLYAPNAFGSTSFLFRRGSVPAGPSGNIPLMGIEFLGGPLLDLDGDVGNGSRSLTPESGQTPVEIPGSSSFIELSIGTSSGVVTLLDFDASGTNEGGPNIGPNIATTLTTIAGTQPDGAKSGAINPSVDTRTGTLTAFAGSGGTLSGVYRVENLGFELWEDSIDPNSQTASTLGTLQVLGTFRGWLIERGAGGSFPVLAGQGLGSTLWPLVDASKVGGVFNTANGLFGGTATIAAGVTRDQFTAPGNGGTALTDFGGDLGAYLDAVIVPRVPAASRRFIYLESAGFGINNSNDPVFIDSVAYDAVIIAAARPRCAGQVRCDANCDGVVNNFDIDPFVLGLVDPQTFTAMYPDCDRACSLDANLDGEANNFDIDAFVACLLG
;
A
#
# COMPACT_ATOMS: atom_id res chain seq x y z
N MET A 1 -38.93 49.32 -8.03
CA MET A 1 -40.22 49.86 -7.55
C MET A 1 -40.26 49.57 -6.06
N PHE A 2 -39.91 50.56 -5.23
CA PHE A 2 -39.62 50.42 -3.79
C PHE A 2 -38.43 49.49 -3.43
N ASP A 3 -37.64 49.74 -2.37
CA ASP A 3 -37.17 51.07 -1.89
C ASP A 3 -35.86 50.93 -1.10
N HIS A 4 -35.19 52.06 -0.82
CA HIS A 4 -34.12 52.15 0.19
C HIS A 4 -34.68 52.21 1.62
N VAL A 5 -33.83 51.97 2.63
CA VAL A 5 -33.52 52.98 3.66
C VAL A 5 -32.25 52.59 4.45
N ILE A 6 -31.40 53.58 4.72
CA ILE A 6 -30.31 53.54 5.71
C ILE A 6 -30.69 54.49 6.83
N GLN A 7 -30.45 54.13 8.10
CA GLN A 7 -30.48 55.10 9.19
C GLN A 7 -29.23 55.00 10.08
N ARG A 8 -28.47 56.11 10.12
CA ARG A 8 -27.68 56.50 11.29
C ARG A 8 -28.59 57.26 12.25
N PHE A 9 -28.25 57.31 13.53
CA PHE A 9 -28.61 58.45 14.38
C PHE A 9 -27.53 58.78 15.39
N ASP A 10 -27.21 60.07 15.50
CA ASP A 10 -26.24 60.62 16.44
C ASP A 10 -26.90 61.17 17.71
N ALA A 11 -26.16 61.02 18.81
CA ALA A 11 -26.06 61.88 19.99
C ALA A 11 -27.24 62.80 20.44
N CYS A 12 -27.63 62.57 21.71
CA CYS A 12 -27.75 63.61 22.76
C CYS A 12 -28.99 64.53 22.80
N ARG A 13 -29.84 64.35 23.84
CA ARG A 13 -30.03 65.33 24.95
C ARG A 13 -30.94 64.78 26.06
N ARG A 14 -30.74 65.25 27.30
CA ARG A 14 -31.72 65.20 28.41
C ARG A 14 -32.37 66.57 28.57
N PRO A 15 -33.61 66.64 29.08
CA PRO A 15 -33.81 67.40 30.31
C PRO A 15 -34.82 66.79 31.31
N ASN A 16 -34.69 67.19 32.57
CA ASN A 16 -35.70 67.25 33.65
C ASN A 16 -36.48 65.96 34.03
N GLY A 17 -36.22 65.45 35.24
CA GLY A 17 -37.06 64.43 35.90
C GLY A 17 -36.43 63.85 37.18
N SER A 18 -37.18 63.89 38.28
CA SER A 18 -36.94 63.17 39.55
C SER A 18 -37.01 61.64 39.37
N SER A 19 -36.38 60.77 40.17
CA SER A 19 -35.59 60.93 41.42
C SER A 19 -34.87 59.62 41.83
N ALA A 20 -33.99 59.72 42.84
CA ALA A 20 -33.54 58.66 43.76
C ALA A 20 -32.50 57.60 43.30
N CYS A 21 -31.27 57.71 43.85
CA CYS A 21 -30.42 56.64 44.42
C CYS A 21 -29.11 57.31 44.91
N SER A 22 -28.96 57.62 46.19
CA SER A 22 -28.56 56.74 47.32
C SER A 22 -27.03 56.65 47.52
N SER A 23 -26.61 56.92 48.74
CA SER A 23 -25.28 57.30 49.25
C SER A 23 -24.11 56.30 49.12
N ARG A 24 -22.91 56.85 48.81
CA ARG A 24 -21.61 56.89 49.57
C ARG A 24 -21.30 55.79 50.62
N PRO A 25 -20.01 55.52 50.97
CA PRO A 25 -18.75 56.26 50.67
C PRO A 25 -17.74 55.38 49.86
N SER A 26 -16.39 55.42 49.85
CA SER A 26 -15.35 55.99 50.73
C SER A 26 -14.00 56.35 50.04
N HIS A 27 -13.01 56.76 50.85
CA HIS A 27 -11.65 57.24 50.54
C HIS A 27 -10.62 56.23 49.99
N GLY A 28 -9.60 56.75 49.28
CA GLY A 28 -8.31 56.07 49.04
C GLY A 28 -7.28 56.95 48.31
N PHE A 29 -6.36 57.61 49.03
CA PHE A 29 -5.27 58.44 48.47
C PHE A 29 -3.95 57.66 48.51
N VAL A 30 -3.24 57.51 47.38
CA VAL A 30 -1.87 56.95 47.33
C VAL A 30 -1.02 57.78 46.36
N ALA A 31 0.26 57.98 46.70
CA ALA A 31 1.16 58.93 46.04
C ALA A 31 2.02 58.31 44.91
N VAL A 32 2.39 59.15 43.94
CA VAL A 32 3.31 58.81 42.84
C VAL A 32 4.77 58.87 43.29
N ARG A 33 5.56 57.81 43.05
CA ARG A 33 7.02 57.84 43.15
C ARG A 33 7.73 56.88 42.18
N GLY A 34 8.67 57.44 41.41
CA GLY A 34 9.90 56.75 40.99
C GLY A 34 9.82 55.74 39.85
N LEU A 35 10.01 56.20 38.61
CA LEU A 35 10.56 55.33 37.56
C LEU A 35 11.99 54.92 37.94
N ARG A 36 12.33 53.64 37.78
CA ARG A 36 13.70 53.16 37.61
C ARG A 36 13.83 52.57 36.22
N ALA A 37 14.85 52.98 35.47
CA ALA A 37 15.16 52.37 34.19
C ALA A 37 15.71 50.94 34.41
N VAL A 38 15.09 49.95 33.80
CA VAL A 38 15.59 48.57 33.75
C VAL A 38 16.36 48.39 32.45
N VAL A 39 17.67 48.24 32.53
CA VAL A 39 18.52 47.92 31.36
C VAL A 39 18.42 46.41 31.09
N VAL A 40 17.50 46.02 30.22
CA VAL A 40 17.41 44.64 29.73
C VAL A 40 18.57 44.38 28.76
N ARG A 41 19.54 43.56 29.18
CA ARG A 41 20.51 42.98 28.25
C ARG A 41 19.81 41.92 27.41
N VAL A 42 19.50 42.24 26.15
CA VAL A 42 19.14 41.23 25.15
C VAL A 42 20.39 40.40 24.86
N GLY A 43 20.44 39.18 25.38
CA GLY A 43 21.46 38.21 25.00
C GLY A 43 21.21 37.73 23.57
N LEU A 44 22.28 37.57 22.79
CA LEU A 44 22.20 37.08 21.42
C LEU A 44 22.00 35.55 21.40
N GLY A 45 20.85 35.10 21.90
CA GLY A 45 20.44 33.70 21.85
C GLY A 45 20.21 33.28 20.40
N GLY A 46 20.91 32.24 19.95
CA GLY A 46 20.78 31.74 18.59
C GLY A 46 19.36 31.26 18.33
N LEU A 47 18.69 31.84 17.32
CA LEU A 47 17.41 31.38 16.84
C LEU A 47 17.61 30.05 16.09
N LEU A 48 17.64 28.95 16.83
CA LEU A 48 17.48 27.60 16.29
C LEU A 48 16.07 27.51 15.70
N ALA A 49 15.97 27.88 14.42
CA ALA A 49 14.78 27.62 13.63
C ALA A 49 14.61 26.10 13.57
N SER A 50 13.66 25.58 14.35
CA SER A 50 13.16 24.23 14.19
C SER A 50 12.49 24.14 12.82
N VAL A 51 13.27 23.75 11.81
CA VAL A 51 12.73 23.37 10.50
C VAL A 51 11.84 22.17 10.76
N GLY A 52 10.54 22.42 10.87
CA GLY A 52 9.56 21.36 11.00
C GLY A 52 9.63 20.51 9.75
N SER A 53 10.13 19.27 9.89
CA SER A 53 10.06 18.29 8.82
C SER A 53 8.59 18.13 8.43
N ALA A 54 8.22 18.66 7.26
CA ALA A 54 6.89 18.45 6.72
C ALA A 54 6.65 16.93 6.65
N ALA A 55 5.54 16.47 7.20
CA ALA A 55 5.20 15.06 7.17
C ALA A 55 5.14 14.62 5.70
N LEU A 56 5.93 13.60 5.36
CA LEU A 56 6.00 13.08 3.99
C LEU A 56 4.65 12.44 3.66
N ALA A 57 3.95 13.01 2.70
CA ALA A 57 2.60 12.57 2.33
C ALA A 57 2.57 11.07 1.98
N ALA A 58 1.51 10.41 2.44
CA ALA A 58 1.15 9.08 1.98
C ALA A 58 0.80 9.11 0.48
N GLU A 59 1.09 8.03 -0.24
CA GLU A 59 0.61 7.82 -1.60
C GLU A 59 0.33 6.33 -1.83
N LYS A 60 -0.88 6.03 -2.28
CA LYS A 60 -1.28 4.68 -2.68
C LYS A 60 -0.74 4.35 -4.06
N PHE A 61 -0.17 3.17 -4.20
CA PHE A 61 0.28 2.60 -5.47
C PHE A 61 -0.59 1.38 -5.77
N ASP A 62 -1.36 1.45 -6.86
CA ASP A 62 -2.24 0.37 -7.30
C ASP A 62 -1.41 -0.73 -7.98
N LEU A 63 -1.66 -1.99 -7.61
CA LEU A 63 -0.90 -3.13 -8.14
C LEU A 63 -1.14 -3.28 -9.65
N ILE A 64 -0.07 -3.41 -10.43
CA ILE A 64 -0.17 -3.47 -11.89
C ILE A 64 -0.65 -4.87 -12.33
N ILE A 65 -1.63 -4.86 -13.24
CA ILE A 65 -2.27 -6.04 -13.82
C ILE A 65 -2.24 -5.95 -15.36
N GLY A 66 -2.85 -6.91 -16.07
CA GLY A 66 -2.94 -6.94 -17.53
C GLY A 66 -1.70 -7.48 -18.25
N VAL A 67 -0.87 -8.31 -17.61
CA VAL A 67 -0.05 -9.29 -18.39
C VAL A 67 -0.93 -10.45 -18.88
N ASP A 68 -0.34 -11.53 -19.40
CA ASP A 68 -1.09 -12.68 -19.91
C ASP A 68 -1.89 -13.35 -18.77
N PRO A 69 -3.24 -13.26 -18.76
CA PRO A 69 -4.05 -13.87 -17.72
C PRO A 69 -4.13 -15.39 -17.97
N THR A 70 -4.34 -16.16 -16.91
CA THR A 70 -4.33 -17.64 -16.94
C THR A 70 -2.99 -18.33 -17.25
N LEU A 71 -1.87 -17.62 -17.45
CA LEU A 71 -0.53 -18.22 -17.54
C LEU A 71 0.31 -17.99 -16.28
N TYR A 72 1.33 -18.82 -16.05
CA TYR A 72 2.30 -18.63 -14.95
C TYR A 72 3.48 -17.71 -15.33
N PRO A 73 4.05 -16.96 -14.36
CA PRO A 73 5.23 -16.09 -14.54
C PRO A 73 6.54 -16.90 -14.51
N GLY A 74 6.91 -17.47 -15.66
CA GLY A 74 8.10 -18.31 -15.80
C GLY A 74 7.81 -19.72 -16.32
N ALA A 75 8.65 -20.19 -17.24
CA ALA A 75 8.66 -21.58 -17.71
C ALA A 75 8.87 -22.62 -16.57
N PRO A 76 8.45 -23.89 -16.75
CA PRO A 76 8.55 -24.90 -15.71
C PRO A 76 9.99 -25.35 -15.45
N ARG A 77 10.42 -25.34 -14.18
CA ARG A 77 11.71 -25.87 -13.73
C ARG A 77 11.56 -27.15 -12.91
N MET A 78 12.43 -28.13 -13.17
CA MET A 78 12.61 -29.31 -12.32
C MET A 78 13.33 -28.92 -11.02
N VAL A 79 12.82 -29.34 -9.87
CA VAL A 79 13.47 -29.11 -8.57
C VAL A 79 13.52 -30.41 -7.78
N ALA A 80 14.72 -30.84 -7.39
CA ALA A 80 14.92 -32.03 -6.57
C ALA A 80 14.95 -31.67 -5.07
N PRO A 81 14.35 -32.49 -4.19
CA PRO A 81 14.61 -32.43 -2.75
C PRO A 81 16.11 -32.48 -2.45
N SER A 82 16.60 -31.61 -1.57
CA SER A 82 18.04 -31.56 -1.25
C SER A 82 18.26 -31.26 0.23
N PRO A 83 19.13 -31.99 0.98
CA PRO A 83 20.05 -33.03 0.51
C PRO A 83 19.43 -34.43 0.51
N GLY A 84 19.22 -35.02 -0.68
CA GLY A 84 18.94 -36.45 -0.80
C GLY A 84 18.48 -36.90 -2.18
N PRO A 85 18.46 -38.21 -2.46
CA PRO A 85 17.72 -38.75 -3.58
C PRO A 85 16.21 -38.75 -3.24
N GLY A 86 15.51 -37.71 -3.68
CA GLY A 86 14.05 -37.61 -3.62
C GLY A 86 13.40 -37.70 -5.01
N PHE A 87 12.07 -37.64 -5.06
CA PHE A 87 11.34 -37.54 -6.32
C PHE A 87 11.24 -36.06 -6.74
N PRO A 88 11.78 -35.64 -7.90
CA PRO A 88 11.77 -34.23 -8.28
C PRO A 88 10.36 -33.70 -8.52
N GLY A 89 10.10 -32.48 -8.04
CA GLY A 89 8.91 -31.70 -8.38
C GLY A 89 9.14 -30.80 -9.60
N THR A 90 8.08 -30.15 -10.06
CA THR A 90 8.11 -29.15 -11.14
C THR A 90 7.27 -27.94 -10.77
N PHE A 91 7.85 -26.74 -10.80
CA PHE A 91 7.14 -25.48 -10.53
C PHE A 91 7.34 -24.50 -11.68
N GLN A 92 6.37 -23.62 -11.87
CA GLN A 92 6.36 -22.61 -12.92
C GLN A 92 7.01 -21.33 -12.36
N ASP A 93 8.34 -21.37 -12.33
CA ASP A 93 9.20 -20.48 -11.53
C ASP A 93 10.48 -20.16 -12.33
N GLY A 94 10.27 -19.79 -13.59
CA GLY A 94 11.30 -19.64 -14.62
C GLY A 94 12.11 -18.33 -14.55
N ASP A 95 11.50 -17.25 -14.04
CA ASP A 95 12.17 -16.02 -13.59
C ASP A 95 11.36 -15.14 -12.62
N ARG A 96 10.14 -15.57 -12.22
CA ARG A 96 9.19 -14.86 -11.33
C ARG A 96 8.70 -13.50 -11.84
N LEU A 97 8.93 -13.18 -13.11
CA LEU A 97 8.48 -11.93 -13.71
C LEU A 97 7.35 -12.20 -14.72
N ALA A 98 6.42 -11.26 -14.77
CA ALA A 98 5.12 -11.47 -15.40
C ALA A 98 5.12 -10.92 -16.82
N GLY A 99 4.48 -11.59 -17.78
CA GLY A 99 4.44 -11.10 -19.18
C GLY A 99 5.79 -11.09 -19.90
N THR A 100 6.77 -11.84 -19.38
CA THR A 100 7.96 -12.28 -20.12
C THR A 100 7.55 -13.32 -21.19
N PRO A 101 8.32 -13.48 -22.29
CA PRO A 101 8.11 -14.60 -23.22
C PRO A 101 8.23 -15.99 -22.58
N SER A 102 8.99 -16.12 -21.50
CA SER A 102 9.13 -17.31 -20.64
C SER A 102 7.88 -17.52 -19.78
N THR A 103 6.74 -17.89 -20.36
CA THR A 103 5.54 -18.27 -19.59
C THR A 103 5.48 -19.77 -19.30
N GLY A 104 4.81 -20.13 -18.21
CA GLY A 104 4.48 -21.52 -17.90
C GLY A 104 3.28 -22.06 -18.70
N GLY A 105 2.69 -23.16 -18.21
CA GLY A 105 1.42 -23.67 -18.75
C GLY A 105 0.22 -22.79 -18.38
N THR A 106 -0.98 -23.17 -18.81
CA THR A 106 -2.22 -22.59 -18.28
C THR A 106 -2.40 -22.97 -16.81
N VAL A 107 -2.69 -22.00 -15.94
CA VAL A 107 -3.08 -22.24 -14.54
C VAL A 107 -4.49 -22.85 -14.56
N ALA A 108 -4.59 -24.13 -14.21
CA ALA A 108 -5.81 -24.90 -14.39
C ALA A 108 -6.81 -24.63 -13.26
N TYR A 109 -7.83 -23.81 -13.52
CA TYR A 109 -8.88 -23.53 -12.55
C TYR A 109 -9.74 -24.77 -12.25
N ILE A 110 -9.92 -25.09 -10.96
CA ILE A 110 -10.71 -26.24 -10.47
C ILE A 110 -11.77 -25.79 -9.44
N GLY A 111 -12.31 -24.57 -9.58
CA GLY A 111 -13.29 -23.99 -8.65
C GLY A 111 -14.67 -23.71 -9.25
N THR A 112 -15.64 -23.41 -8.39
CA THR A 112 -16.97 -22.87 -8.73
C THR A 112 -17.53 -22.11 -7.50
N GLY A 113 -17.70 -20.79 -7.61
CA GLY A 113 -18.29 -19.94 -6.56
C GLY A 113 -17.95 -18.47 -6.79
N THR A 114 -18.82 -17.54 -6.39
CA THR A 114 -18.59 -16.08 -6.53
C THR A 114 -17.82 -15.51 -5.32
N PRO A 115 -16.94 -14.50 -5.50
CA PRO A 115 -16.40 -13.97 -6.75
C PRO A 115 -15.49 -15.01 -7.41
N LEU A 116 -15.70 -15.26 -8.69
CA LEU A 116 -15.23 -16.47 -9.37
C LEU A 116 -13.92 -16.21 -10.12
N TYR A 117 -12.92 -15.69 -9.42
CA TYR A 117 -11.62 -15.44 -10.02
C TYR A 117 -10.88 -16.75 -10.26
N ALA A 118 -10.62 -17.04 -11.54
CA ALA A 118 -9.61 -18.03 -11.90
C ALA A 118 -8.23 -17.55 -11.43
N PRO A 119 -7.30 -18.47 -11.10
CA PRO A 119 -5.91 -18.14 -10.88
C PRO A 119 -5.34 -17.26 -11.99
N ASN A 120 -4.73 -16.15 -11.58
CA ASN A 120 -4.25 -15.10 -12.48
C ASN A 120 -5.33 -14.47 -13.38
N ALA A 121 -6.58 -14.33 -12.90
CA ALA A 121 -7.69 -13.73 -13.66
C ALA A 121 -7.37 -12.33 -14.22
N PHE A 122 -6.56 -11.56 -13.50
CA PHE A 122 -6.21 -10.18 -13.86
C PHE A 122 -4.95 -10.04 -14.72
N GLY A 123 -4.15 -11.10 -14.87
CA GLY A 123 -2.78 -10.96 -15.40
C GLY A 123 -1.91 -10.14 -14.44
N SER A 124 -1.79 -10.59 -13.19
CA SER A 124 -1.03 -9.95 -12.11
C SER A 124 0.45 -9.79 -12.45
N THR A 125 1.04 -8.66 -12.04
CA THR A 125 2.51 -8.46 -12.01
C THR A 125 3.09 -8.51 -10.60
N SER A 126 2.24 -8.64 -9.59
CA SER A 126 2.61 -8.81 -8.18
C SER A 126 2.23 -10.21 -7.69
N PHE A 127 3.08 -10.82 -6.86
CA PHE A 127 2.92 -12.19 -6.39
C PHE A 127 3.50 -12.37 -4.99
N LEU A 128 2.90 -13.27 -4.20
CA LEU A 128 3.66 -14.02 -3.18
C LEU A 128 4.00 -15.40 -3.75
N PHE A 129 5.17 -15.92 -3.38
CA PHE A 129 5.60 -17.28 -3.66
C PHE A 129 5.88 -17.99 -2.35
N ARG A 130 5.40 -19.21 -2.18
CA ARG A 130 5.68 -20.07 -1.02
C ARG A 130 6.16 -21.44 -1.49
N ARG A 131 7.11 -22.05 -0.77
CA ARG A 131 7.60 -23.41 -1.07
C ARG A 131 7.28 -24.37 0.08
N GLY A 132 6.69 -25.51 -0.28
CA GLY A 132 6.32 -26.59 0.63
C GLY A 132 6.99 -27.93 0.29
N SER A 133 6.58 -28.97 1.00
CA SER A 133 7.00 -30.36 0.72
C SER A 133 5.98 -31.38 1.22
N VAL A 134 5.43 -32.19 0.30
CA VAL A 134 4.53 -33.31 0.66
C VAL A 134 5.27 -34.63 0.80
N PRO A 135 4.99 -35.45 1.84
CA PRO A 135 5.52 -36.81 1.95
C PRO A 135 4.97 -37.75 0.86
N ALA A 136 5.84 -38.20 -0.05
CA ALA A 136 5.54 -39.13 -1.14
C ALA A 136 5.85 -40.60 -0.76
N GLY A 137 5.42 -41.01 0.43
CA GLY A 137 5.66 -42.35 0.96
C GLY A 137 7.15 -42.65 1.26
N PRO A 138 7.64 -43.89 1.08
CA PRO A 138 9.03 -44.26 1.38
C PRO A 138 10.07 -43.43 0.60
N SER A 139 9.70 -42.99 -0.61
CA SER A 139 10.51 -42.27 -1.59
C SER A 139 10.99 -40.87 -1.12
N GLY A 140 10.50 -40.38 0.03
CA GLY A 140 10.84 -39.07 0.55
C GLY A 140 9.78 -38.04 0.21
N ASN A 141 10.20 -36.79 0.03
CA ASN A 141 9.30 -35.68 -0.20
C ASN A 141 9.22 -35.37 -1.71
N ILE A 142 8.10 -34.79 -2.14
CA ILE A 142 8.00 -34.03 -3.37
C ILE A 142 7.91 -32.56 -2.94
N PRO A 143 8.77 -31.66 -3.46
CA PRO A 143 8.64 -30.25 -3.16
C PRO A 143 7.38 -29.71 -3.85
N LEU A 144 6.78 -28.65 -3.31
CA LEU A 144 5.64 -27.94 -3.91
C LEU A 144 5.88 -26.43 -3.91
N MET A 145 5.15 -25.73 -4.76
CA MET A 145 5.02 -24.27 -4.74
C MET A 145 3.55 -23.91 -4.44
N GLY A 146 3.35 -22.71 -3.93
CA GLY A 146 2.12 -21.93 -4.07
C GLY A 146 2.49 -20.57 -4.67
N ILE A 147 1.67 -20.07 -5.58
CA ILE A 147 1.79 -18.74 -6.19
C ILE A 147 0.47 -18.00 -5.99
N GLU A 148 0.57 -16.87 -5.29
CA GLU A 148 -0.54 -16.01 -4.91
C GLU A 148 -0.50 -14.78 -5.82
N PHE A 149 -1.28 -14.83 -6.89
CA PHE A 149 -1.40 -13.76 -7.87
C PHE A 149 -2.16 -12.57 -7.25
N LEU A 150 -1.45 -11.48 -6.93
CA LEU A 150 -2.03 -10.31 -6.26
C LEU A 150 -2.52 -9.26 -7.29
N GLY A 151 -3.69 -8.66 -7.06
CA GLY A 151 -4.25 -7.63 -7.94
C GLY A 151 -5.76 -7.71 -8.10
N GLY A 152 -6.30 -6.80 -8.92
CA GLY A 152 -7.76 -6.64 -9.09
C GLY A 152 -8.39 -5.76 -8.00
N PRO A 153 -9.72 -5.65 -7.97
CA PRO A 153 -10.44 -4.89 -6.94
C PRO A 153 -10.31 -5.58 -5.58
N LEU A 154 -10.53 -4.80 -4.52
CA LEU A 154 -10.63 -5.31 -3.16
C LEU A 154 -11.98 -6.03 -2.98
N LEU A 155 -11.96 -7.08 -2.18
CA LEU A 155 -13.15 -7.83 -1.79
C LEU A 155 -13.67 -7.42 -0.41
N ASP A 156 -14.99 -7.40 -0.30
CA ASP A 156 -15.74 -7.41 0.96
C ASP A 156 -16.19 -8.84 1.26
N LEU A 157 -15.94 -9.34 2.47
CA LEU A 157 -16.04 -10.78 2.75
C LEU A 157 -17.39 -11.20 3.34
N ASP A 158 -18.17 -10.29 3.91
CA ASP A 158 -19.53 -10.58 4.38
C ASP A 158 -20.59 -10.57 3.26
N GLY A 159 -20.27 -9.99 2.10
CA GLY A 159 -21.15 -9.92 0.93
C GLY A 159 -22.06 -8.69 0.84
N ASP A 160 -21.99 -7.76 1.80
CA ASP A 160 -22.89 -6.59 1.88
C ASP A 160 -22.22 -5.27 1.43
N VAL A 161 -22.20 -5.05 0.11
CA VAL A 161 -21.81 -3.75 -0.49
C VAL A 161 -22.66 -2.55 -0.01
N GLY A 162 -23.74 -2.77 0.77
CA GLY A 162 -24.70 -1.75 1.16
C GLY A 162 -24.44 -1.07 2.52
N ASN A 163 -23.58 -1.62 3.38
CA ASN A 163 -23.34 -1.07 4.72
C ASN A 163 -22.28 0.05 4.77
N GLY A 164 -21.45 0.19 3.74
CA GLY A 164 -20.41 1.22 3.62
C GLY A 164 -19.13 0.96 4.43
N SER A 165 -18.91 -0.26 4.94
CA SER A 165 -17.80 -0.63 5.80
C SER A 165 -17.31 -2.06 5.50
N ARG A 166 -16.26 -2.17 4.67
CA ARG A 166 -15.63 -3.44 4.29
C ARG A 166 -15.36 -4.36 5.48
N SER A 167 -15.93 -5.57 5.43
CA SER A 167 -15.59 -6.68 6.31
C SER A 167 -14.41 -7.49 5.77
N LEU A 168 -13.45 -7.77 6.65
CA LEU A 168 -12.40 -8.78 6.41
C LEU A 168 -12.73 -10.12 7.08
N THR A 169 -13.99 -10.36 7.46
CA THR A 169 -14.49 -11.66 7.98
C THR A 169 -15.57 -12.22 7.05
N PRO A 170 -15.37 -13.43 6.48
CA PRO A 170 -16.42 -14.14 5.76
C PRO A 170 -17.65 -14.43 6.63
N GLU A 171 -18.84 -13.99 6.20
CA GLU A 171 -20.10 -14.43 6.84
C GLU A 171 -20.56 -15.80 6.29
N SER A 172 -20.97 -16.69 7.20
CA SER A 172 -21.29 -18.07 6.84
C SER A 172 -22.60 -18.17 6.04
N GLY A 173 -22.49 -18.65 4.80
CA GLY A 173 -23.60 -18.74 3.85
C GLY A 173 -23.74 -17.54 2.92
N GLN A 174 -22.95 -16.48 3.13
CA GLN A 174 -22.82 -15.37 2.19
C GLN A 174 -21.78 -15.66 1.11
N THR A 175 -21.61 -14.69 0.22
CA THR A 175 -20.76 -14.74 -0.96
C THR A 175 -19.97 -13.43 -0.97
N PRO A 176 -18.63 -13.44 -0.91
CA PRO A 176 -17.84 -12.22 -0.98
C PRO A 176 -18.14 -11.43 -2.27
N VAL A 177 -17.93 -10.12 -2.21
CA VAL A 177 -18.32 -9.19 -3.28
C VAL A 177 -17.18 -8.24 -3.63
N GLU A 178 -17.12 -7.83 -4.90
CA GLU A 178 -16.18 -6.81 -5.36
C GLU A 178 -16.62 -5.45 -4.85
N ILE A 179 -15.70 -4.71 -4.22
CA ILE A 179 -15.96 -3.32 -3.81
C ILE A 179 -15.80 -2.45 -5.07
N PRO A 180 -16.89 -1.82 -5.60
CA PRO A 180 -16.82 -1.16 -6.89
C PRO A 180 -15.83 0.01 -6.91
N GLY A 181 -15.01 0.09 -7.97
CA GLY A 181 -13.99 1.13 -8.13
C GLY A 181 -12.75 0.98 -7.23
N SER A 182 -12.71 -0.01 -6.35
CA SER A 182 -11.52 -0.31 -5.54
C SER A 182 -10.41 -0.99 -6.36
N SER A 183 -9.21 -1.02 -5.80
CA SER A 183 -8.03 -1.66 -6.38
C SER A 183 -7.08 -2.09 -5.26
N SER A 184 -6.46 -3.26 -5.45
CA SER A 184 -5.37 -3.76 -4.62
C SER A 184 -4.18 -2.79 -4.65
N PHE A 185 -3.60 -2.46 -3.50
CA PHE A 185 -2.62 -1.39 -3.38
C PHE A 185 -1.54 -1.63 -2.30
N ILE A 186 -0.46 -0.87 -2.42
CA ILE A 186 0.56 -0.65 -1.39
C ILE A 186 0.70 0.85 -1.15
N GLU A 187 0.64 1.30 0.09
CA GLU A 187 0.73 2.72 0.44
C GLU A 187 2.10 3.06 1.01
N LEU A 188 2.77 4.04 0.39
CA LEU A 188 4.13 4.44 0.73
C LEU A 188 4.20 5.94 1.04
N SER A 189 4.90 6.29 2.13
CA SER A 189 5.46 7.62 2.31
C SER A 189 6.86 7.68 1.70
N ILE A 190 7.14 8.67 0.86
CA ILE A 190 8.35 8.71 0.02
C ILE A 190 9.08 10.05 0.18
N GLY A 191 10.25 10.01 0.82
CA GLY A 191 11.13 11.15 1.03
C GLY A 191 12.41 11.07 0.20
N THR A 192 12.34 11.47 -1.07
CA THR A 192 13.51 11.54 -1.97
C THR A 192 14.58 12.53 -1.50
N SER A 193 14.22 13.50 -0.66
CA SER A 193 15.13 14.47 -0.03
C SER A 193 15.70 14.03 1.32
N SER A 194 14.98 13.19 2.07
CA SER A 194 15.46 12.60 3.34
C SER A 194 16.20 11.28 3.16
N GLY A 195 16.05 10.63 2.01
CA GLY A 195 16.60 9.31 1.73
C GLY A 195 15.82 8.17 2.40
N VAL A 196 14.52 8.37 2.66
CA VAL A 196 13.66 7.44 3.41
C VAL A 196 12.42 7.07 2.60
N VAL A 197 12.01 5.80 2.70
CA VAL A 197 10.70 5.31 2.28
C VAL A 197 10.06 4.54 3.44
N THR A 198 8.76 4.72 3.66
CA THR A 198 8.00 4.08 4.73
C THR A 198 6.77 3.39 4.16
N LEU A 199 6.57 2.12 4.53
CA LEU A 199 5.38 1.33 4.23
C LEU A 199 4.29 1.70 5.25
N LEU A 200 3.21 2.32 4.76
CA LEU A 200 2.10 2.74 5.62
C LEU A 200 1.04 1.64 5.71
N ASP A 201 0.63 1.13 4.54
CA ASP A 201 -0.36 0.07 4.42
C ASP A 201 -0.07 -0.85 3.22
N PHE A 202 -0.66 -2.03 3.25
CA PHE A 202 -0.71 -2.98 2.16
C PHE A 202 -2.07 -3.67 2.22
N ASP A 203 -2.79 -3.71 1.10
CA ASP A 203 -4.06 -4.40 1.00
C ASP A 203 -4.29 -4.88 -0.43
N ALA A 204 -4.29 -6.20 -0.61
CA ALA A 204 -4.51 -6.83 -1.90
C ALA A 204 -5.51 -7.96 -1.77
N SER A 205 -6.42 -8.05 -2.74
CA SER A 205 -7.05 -9.33 -3.07
C SER A 205 -6.15 -10.08 -4.05
N GLY A 206 -6.29 -11.40 -4.07
CA GLY A 206 -5.49 -12.25 -4.93
C GLY A 206 -6.15 -13.60 -5.21
N THR A 207 -5.45 -14.40 -6.01
CA THR A 207 -5.83 -15.78 -6.29
C THR A 207 -4.64 -16.71 -6.06
N ASN A 208 -4.88 -17.80 -5.34
CA ASN A 208 -3.96 -18.92 -5.18
C ASN A 208 -4.03 -19.80 -6.45
N GLU A 209 -2.90 -20.35 -6.92
CA GLU A 209 -2.87 -21.31 -8.03
C GLU A 209 -3.79 -22.53 -7.81
N GLY A 210 -3.99 -22.91 -6.55
CA GLY A 210 -4.85 -23.99 -6.11
C GLY A 210 -4.19 -25.36 -6.20
N GLY A 211 -4.72 -26.32 -5.43
CA GLY A 211 -4.26 -27.70 -5.41
C GLY A 211 -5.36 -28.68 -5.82
N PRO A 212 -5.01 -29.86 -6.38
CA PRO A 212 -6.01 -30.87 -6.71
C PRO A 212 -6.73 -31.34 -5.44
N ASN A 213 -8.06 -31.20 -5.42
CA ASN A 213 -8.97 -31.44 -4.29
C ASN A 213 -8.96 -30.36 -3.17
N ILE A 214 -8.35 -29.19 -3.40
CA ILE A 214 -8.61 -28.00 -2.57
C ILE A 214 -10.02 -27.46 -2.91
N GLY A 215 -10.78 -27.05 -1.89
CA GLY A 215 -12.15 -26.55 -2.06
C GLY A 215 -12.20 -25.19 -2.78
N PRO A 216 -13.30 -24.89 -3.51
CA PRO A 216 -13.37 -23.73 -4.42
C PRO A 216 -13.16 -22.39 -3.71
N ASN A 217 -13.53 -22.28 -2.43
CA ASN A 217 -13.45 -21.05 -1.65
C ASN A 217 -12.00 -20.64 -1.33
N ILE A 218 -11.09 -21.61 -1.23
CA ILE A 218 -9.69 -21.42 -0.83
C ILE A 218 -8.85 -20.80 -1.99
N ALA A 219 -9.41 -20.75 -3.20
CA ALA A 219 -8.75 -20.20 -4.38
C ALA A 219 -8.57 -18.67 -4.32
N THR A 220 -9.40 -17.95 -3.56
CA THR A 220 -9.31 -16.49 -3.42
C THR A 220 -8.62 -16.13 -2.11
N THR A 221 -7.63 -15.24 -2.17
CA THR A 221 -6.86 -14.80 -1.01
C THR A 221 -7.03 -13.32 -0.72
N LEU A 222 -6.90 -12.98 0.56
CA LEU A 222 -6.66 -11.64 1.07
C LEU A 222 -5.19 -11.55 1.49
N THR A 223 -4.54 -10.42 1.24
CA THR A 223 -3.21 -10.11 1.78
C THR A 223 -3.20 -8.69 2.34
N THR A 224 -2.92 -8.53 3.63
CA THR A 224 -2.88 -7.23 4.30
C THR A 224 -1.59 -7.01 5.08
N ILE A 225 -1.28 -5.76 5.43
CA ILE A 225 -0.17 -5.47 6.35
C ILE A 225 -0.45 -6.00 7.76
N ALA A 226 0.59 -6.42 8.48
CA ALA A 226 0.45 -6.92 9.84
C ALA A 226 -0.27 -5.93 10.78
N GLY A 227 -1.03 -6.50 11.70
CA GLY A 227 -1.86 -5.74 12.64
C GLY A 227 -3.18 -5.24 12.03
N THR A 228 -3.48 -5.50 10.76
CA THR A 228 -4.83 -5.26 10.23
C THR A 228 -5.84 -6.11 11.00
N GLN A 229 -6.85 -5.46 11.57
CA GLN A 229 -7.94 -6.07 12.31
C GLN A 229 -9.10 -6.40 11.35
N PRO A 230 -10.08 -7.24 11.76
CA PRO A 230 -11.20 -7.62 10.88
C PRO A 230 -12.09 -6.46 10.40
N ASP A 231 -12.06 -5.31 11.09
CA ASP A 231 -12.72 -4.05 10.76
C ASP A 231 -11.82 -3.08 9.95
N GLY A 232 -10.66 -3.56 9.48
CA GLY A 232 -9.67 -2.77 8.75
C GLY A 232 -8.76 -1.89 9.63
N ALA A 233 -8.99 -1.77 10.94
CA ALA A 233 -8.14 -0.97 11.83
C ALA A 233 -6.71 -1.54 11.90
N LYS A 234 -5.69 -0.71 12.14
CA LYS A 234 -4.29 -1.13 12.12
C LYS A 234 -3.67 -1.06 13.53
N SER A 235 -3.31 -2.20 14.12
CA SER A 235 -2.73 -2.31 15.48
C SER A 235 -1.20 -2.32 15.54
N GLY A 236 -0.52 -2.38 14.38
CA GLY A 236 0.94 -2.29 14.25
C GLY A 236 1.67 -3.62 14.05
N ALA A 237 3.00 -3.57 14.08
CA ALA A 237 3.88 -4.71 13.81
C ALA A 237 3.83 -5.78 14.92
N ILE A 238 3.63 -7.05 14.55
CA ILE A 238 3.78 -8.19 15.49
C ILE A 238 5.25 -8.62 15.62
N ASN A 239 6.04 -8.51 14.54
CA ASN A 239 7.49 -8.73 14.53
C ASN A 239 8.27 -7.43 14.20
N PRO A 240 8.29 -6.40 15.09
CA PRO A 240 8.90 -5.09 14.82
C PRO A 240 10.45 -5.11 14.64
N SER A 241 11.09 -6.26 14.83
CA SER A 241 12.49 -6.49 14.46
C SER A 241 12.71 -6.81 12.97
N VAL A 242 11.62 -7.00 12.22
CA VAL A 242 11.60 -7.29 10.78
C VAL A 242 10.61 -6.35 10.07
N ASP A 243 9.39 -6.21 10.59
CA ASP A 243 8.41 -5.21 10.16
C ASP A 243 8.78 -3.82 10.70
N THR A 244 9.91 -3.28 10.21
CA THR A 244 10.37 -1.92 10.52
C THR A 244 9.51 -0.85 9.84
N ARG A 245 8.77 -1.25 8.81
CA ARG A 245 8.01 -0.40 7.87
C ARG A 245 8.82 0.74 7.26
N THR A 246 10.14 0.71 7.37
CA THR A 246 11.01 1.85 7.05
C THR A 246 12.27 1.35 6.38
N GLY A 247 12.53 1.86 5.17
CA GLY A 247 13.70 1.57 4.35
C GLY A 247 14.41 2.83 3.88
N THR A 248 15.57 2.62 3.26
CA THR A 248 16.41 3.66 2.65
C THR A 248 16.07 3.84 1.18
N LEU A 249 16.05 5.09 0.72
CA LEU A 249 15.75 5.50 -0.65
C LEU A 249 16.96 6.26 -1.23
N THR A 250 17.75 5.60 -2.08
CA THR A 250 19.03 6.13 -2.58
C THR A 250 18.92 6.51 -4.06
N ALA A 251 19.29 7.72 -4.45
CA ALA A 251 19.27 8.13 -5.86
C ALA A 251 20.16 7.22 -6.74
N PHE A 252 19.72 6.92 -7.95
CA PHE A 252 20.38 5.97 -8.85
C PHE A 252 21.78 6.42 -9.27
N ALA A 253 22.75 5.50 -9.15
CA ALA A 253 24.07 5.59 -9.75
C ALA A 253 24.46 4.21 -10.31
N GLY A 254 24.44 4.07 -11.64
CA GLY A 254 24.71 2.81 -12.36
C GLY A 254 25.67 2.99 -13.53
N SER A 255 25.70 2.02 -14.45
CA SER A 255 26.63 2.05 -15.60
C SER A 255 26.34 3.15 -16.62
N GLY A 256 25.09 3.63 -16.68
CA GLY A 256 24.72 4.83 -17.45
C GLY A 256 25.04 6.17 -16.76
N GLY A 257 25.55 6.14 -15.52
CA GLY A 257 25.71 7.32 -14.67
C GLY A 257 24.53 7.49 -13.71
N THR A 258 24.11 8.74 -13.48
CA THR A 258 22.97 9.09 -12.63
C THR A 258 21.70 9.32 -13.45
N LEU A 259 20.57 8.80 -12.98
CA LEU A 259 19.26 8.99 -13.62
C LEU A 259 18.36 9.80 -12.71
N SER A 260 17.85 10.93 -13.21
CA SER A 260 16.85 11.73 -12.50
C SER A 260 15.53 10.94 -12.40
N GLY A 261 14.89 10.96 -11.23
CA GLY A 261 13.65 10.22 -10.98
C GLY A 261 13.82 8.72 -10.71
N VAL A 262 15.04 8.16 -10.75
CA VAL A 262 15.26 6.74 -10.40
C VAL A 262 15.92 6.65 -9.02
N TYR A 263 15.31 5.87 -8.14
CA TYR A 263 15.77 5.67 -6.77
C TYR A 263 15.76 4.19 -6.40
N ARG A 264 16.83 3.71 -5.78
CA ARG A 264 16.92 2.37 -5.20
C ARG A 264 16.21 2.34 -3.85
N VAL A 265 15.27 1.42 -3.68
CA VAL A 265 14.69 1.05 -2.39
C VAL A 265 15.52 -0.05 -1.78
N GLU A 266 15.90 0.06 -0.51
CA GLU A 266 16.57 -1.00 0.25
C GLU A 266 16.09 -1.00 1.70
N ASN A 267 16.23 -2.14 2.39
CA ASN A 267 15.97 -2.25 3.83
C ASN A 267 14.52 -1.95 4.27
N LEU A 268 13.54 -1.96 3.36
CA LEU A 268 12.14 -1.71 3.66
C LEU A 268 11.50 -2.97 4.27
N GLY A 269 11.66 -3.12 5.58
CA GLY A 269 11.18 -4.26 6.35
C GLY A 269 9.65 -4.34 6.41
N PHE A 270 9.10 -5.55 6.34
CA PHE A 270 7.65 -5.80 6.31
C PHE A 270 7.25 -7.10 7.03
N GLU A 271 5.98 -7.14 7.46
CA GLU A 271 5.22 -8.35 7.73
C GLU A 271 3.85 -8.23 7.04
N LEU A 272 3.53 -9.16 6.14
CA LEU A 272 2.23 -9.31 5.50
C LEU A 272 1.51 -10.53 6.06
N TRP A 273 0.19 -10.45 6.14
CA TRP A 273 -0.72 -11.52 6.53
C TRP A 273 -1.49 -11.98 5.30
N GLU A 274 -1.45 -13.28 5.00
CA GLU A 274 -2.20 -13.92 3.92
C GLU A 274 -3.30 -14.80 4.51
N ASP A 275 -4.51 -14.72 3.95
CA ASP A 275 -5.66 -15.52 4.34
C ASP A 275 -6.45 -16.04 3.13
N SER A 276 -6.82 -17.33 3.19
CA SER A 276 -7.72 -17.95 2.20
C SER A 276 -9.19 -17.80 2.60
N ILE A 277 -10.04 -17.42 1.65
CA ILE A 277 -11.40 -16.94 1.91
C ILE A 277 -12.40 -18.12 1.92
N ASP A 278 -12.22 -19.08 2.84
CA ASP A 278 -13.21 -20.15 3.08
C ASP A 278 -14.18 -19.79 4.22
N PRO A 279 -15.48 -19.54 3.95
CA PRO A 279 -16.50 -19.30 4.98
C PRO A 279 -16.81 -20.52 5.86
N ASN A 280 -16.16 -21.66 5.62
CA ASN A 280 -16.18 -22.84 6.51
C ASN A 280 -14.92 -22.95 7.39
N SER A 281 -13.91 -22.10 7.19
CA SER A 281 -12.70 -22.14 8.02
C SER A 281 -13.00 -21.67 9.43
N GLN A 282 -12.52 -22.42 10.43
CA GLN A 282 -12.56 -21.98 11.83
C GLN A 282 -11.62 -20.79 12.10
N THR A 283 -10.78 -20.42 11.13
CA THR A 283 -9.91 -19.23 11.16
C THR A 283 -10.50 -18.02 10.43
N ALA A 284 -11.73 -18.10 9.89
CA ALA A 284 -12.31 -17.03 9.05
C ALA A 284 -12.44 -15.67 9.78
N SER A 285 -12.49 -15.66 11.10
CA SER A 285 -12.49 -14.45 11.94
C SER A 285 -11.11 -14.05 12.49
N THR A 286 -10.03 -14.72 12.06
CA THR A 286 -8.65 -14.49 12.52
C THR A 286 -7.70 -14.34 11.34
N LEU A 287 -7.37 -13.11 10.99
CA LEU A 287 -6.39 -12.80 9.95
C LEU A 287 -4.99 -13.30 10.31
N GLY A 288 -4.15 -13.50 9.29
CA GLY A 288 -2.77 -13.98 9.41
C GLY A 288 -2.65 -15.49 9.55
N THR A 289 -3.52 -16.28 8.91
CA THR A 289 -3.37 -17.74 8.80
C THR A 289 -2.01 -18.14 8.22
N LEU A 290 -1.41 -17.31 7.36
CA LEU A 290 0.04 -17.27 7.12
C LEU A 290 0.60 -15.87 7.35
N GLN A 291 1.87 -15.80 7.74
CA GLN A 291 2.66 -14.56 7.73
C GLN A 291 3.79 -14.68 6.70
N VAL A 292 3.97 -13.65 5.87
CA VAL A 292 5.14 -13.47 5.00
C VAL A 292 5.95 -12.31 5.54
N LEU A 293 7.21 -12.58 5.90
CA LEU A 293 8.11 -11.65 6.56
C LEU A 293 9.37 -11.44 5.72
N GLY A 294 9.88 -10.22 5.70
CA GLY A 294 11.10 -9.96 4.95
C GLY A 294 11.47 -8.50 4.87
N THR A 295 12.23 -8.19 3.82
CA THR A 295 12.81 -6.88 3.58
C THR A 295 12.75 -6.60 2.08
N PHE A 296 11.87 -5.69 1.68
CA PHE A 296 11.82 -5.25 0.29
C PHE A 296 13.08 -4.46 -0.07
N ARG A 297 13.61 -4.78 -1.25
CA ARG A 297 14.50 -3.91 -2.03
C ARG A 297 13.90 -3.69 -3.42
N GLY A 298 14.47 -2.78 -4.20
CA GLY A 298 14.12 -2.62 -5.60
C GLY A 298 14.25 -1.18 -6.05
N TRP A 299 13.25 -0.68 -6.76
CA TRP A 299 13.30 0.56 -7.51
C TRP A 299 12.00 1.37 -7.39
N LEU A 300 12.13 2.67 -7.20
CA LEU A 300 11.11 3.69 -7.44
C LEU A 300 11.53 4.46 -8.71
N ILE A 301 10.61 4.58 -9.67
CA ILE A 301 10.84 5.23 -10.96
C ILE A 301 9.79 6.32 -11.18
N GLU A 302 10.23 7.55 -11.28
CA GLU A 302 9.41 8.75 -11.51
C GLU A 302 9.52 9.24 -12.96
N ARG A 303 8.46 9.88 -13.48
CA ARG A 303 8.51 10.58 -14.77
C ARG A 303 9.45 11.78 -14.68
N GLY A 304 10.30 11.97 -15.68
CA GLY A 304 11.11 13.17 -15.83
C GLY A 304 10.25 14.39 -16.24
N ALA A 305 10.87 15.57 -16.25
CA ALA A 305 10.18 16.84 -16.55
C ALA A 305 9.46 16.91 -17.92
N GLY A 306 9.75 15.98 -18.84
CA GLY A 306 9.03 15.82 -20.11
C GLY A 306 7.81 14.89 -20.06
N GLY A 307 7.32 14.49 -18.88
CA GLY A 307 6.15 13.61 -18.73
C GLY A 307 6.39 12.13 -19.07
N SER A 308 7.62 11.76 -19.45
CA SER A 308 8.02 10.39 -19.78
C SER A 308 8.89 9.78 -18.69
N PHE A 309 8.82 8.47 -18.52
CA PHE A 309 9.81 7.73 -17.72
C PHE A 309 11.20 7.77 -18.38
N PRO A 310 12.29 7.74 -17.58
CA PRO A 310 13.62 7.49 -18.12
C PRO A 310 13.70 6.08 -18.71
N VAL A 311 14.51 5.90 -19.76
CA VAL A 311 14.82 4.57 -20.32
C VAL A 311 15.70 3.82 -19.32
N LEU A 312 15.24 2.65 -18.87
CA LEU A 312 15.88 1.83 -17.84
C LEU A 312 16.79 0.74 -18.44
N ALA A 313 16.57 0.35 -19.70
CA ALA A 313 17.40 -0.59 -20.43
C ALA A 313 18.87 -0.13 -20.52
N GLY A 314 19.80 -1.06 -20.30
CA GLY A 314 21.25 -0.85 -20.30
C GLY A 314 21.81 -0.04 -19.13
N GLN A 315 20.97 0.46 -18.23
CA GLN A 315 21.39 1.36 -17.16
C GLN A 315 22.11 0.64 -16.01
N GLY A 316 21.80 -0.64 -15.81
CA GLY A 316 22.38 -1.46 -14.75
C GLY A 316 21.59 -1.45 -13.44
N LEU A 317 20.28 -1.72 -13.50
CA LEU A 317 19.38 -1.87 -12.34
C LEU A 317 19.67 -3.15 -11.49
N GLY A 318 20.73 -3.90 -11.80
CA GLY A 318 21.12 -5.13 -11.12
C GLY A 318 20.32 -6.36 -11.59
N SER A 319 20.61 -7.50 -10.96
CA SER A 319 19.80 -8.72 -11.09
C SER A 319 18.69 -8.74 -10.03
N THR A 320 17.67 -9.55 -10.26
CA THR A 320 16.64 -9.89 -9.28
C THR A 320 17.22 -10.60 -8.04
N LEU A 321 16.41 -10.73 -6.97
CA LEU A 321 16.75 -11.54 -5.79
C LEU A 321 16.60 -13.05 -6.01
N TRP A 322 15.81 -13.48 -6.99
CA TRP A 322 15.25 -14.83 -7.06
C TRP A 322 16.23 -16.01 -6.99
N PRO A 323 17.50 -15.92 -7.47
CA PRO A 323 18.50 -16.97 -7.24
C PRO A 323 18.87 -17.22 -5.75
N LEU A 324 18.42 -16.38 -4.82
CA LEU A 324 18.79 -16.39 -3.41
C LEU A 324 17.69 -16.93 -2.50
N VAL A 325 18.10 -17.35 -1.31
CA VAL A 325 17.26 -17.80 -0.19
C VAL A 325 17.86 -17.20 1.08
N ASP A 326 17.09 -16.43 1.88
CA ASP A 326 17.65 -15.78 3.08
C ASP A 326 17.79 -16.76 4.26
N ALA A 327 18.88 -17.52 4.24
CA ALA A 327 19.26 -18.41 5.33
C ALA A 327 19.54 -17.68 6.67
N SER A 328 19.62 -16.34 6.71
CA SER A 328 19.96 -15.60 7.94
C SER A 328 18.92 -15.73 9.06
N LYS A 329 17.70 -16.16 8.74
CA LYS A 329 16.57 -16.29 9.67
C LYS A 329 16.43 -17.69 10.27
N VAL A 330 17.15 -18.70 9.74
CA VAL A 330 17.05 -20.09 10.21
C VAL A 330 17.46 -20.21 11.68
N GLY A 331 16.60 -20.82 12.50
CA GLY A 331 16.74 -20.91 13.95
C GLY A 331 16.30 -19.66 14.71
N GLY A 332 15.88 -18.60 14.01
CA GLY A 332 15.22 -17.45 14.62
C GLY A 332 13.82 -17.79 15.12
N VAL A 333 13.42 -17.16 16.22
CA VAL A 333 12.11 -17.33 16.86
C VAL A 333 11.33 -16.03 16.71
N PHE A 334 10.09 -16.13 16.23
CA PHE A 334 9.24 -15.00 15.85
C PHE A 334 7.81 -15.18 16.37
N ASN A 335 7.06 -14.09 16.49
CA ASN A 335 5.69 -14.08 16.99
C ASN A 335 4.70 -14.51 15.90
N THR A 336 3.81 -15.44 16.23
CA THR A 336 2.67 -15.87 15.40
C THR A 336 1.58 -14.78 15.36
N ALA A 337 0.84 -14.65 14.25
CA ALA A 337 -0.18 -13.60 14.11
C ALA A 337 -1.35 -13.74 15.10
N ASN A 338 -1.88 -14.96 15.28
CA ASN A 338 -3.13 -15.23 16.01
C ASN A 338 -2.95 -16.16 17.23
N GLY A 339 -1.76 -16.73 17.45
CA GLY A 339 -1.44 -17.58 18.60
C GLY A 339 -2.08 -18.97 18.61
N LEU A 340 -2.81 -19.36 17.55
CA LEU A 340 -3.63 -20.59 17.52
C LEU A 340 -2.82 -21.87 17.79
N PHE A 341 -1.55 -21.90 17.37
CA PHE A 341 -0.65 -23.05 17.49
C PHE A 341 0.52 -22.80 18.47
N GLY A 342 0.34 -21.85 19.38
CA GLY A 342 1.39 -21.29 20.25
C GLY A 342 1.72 -19.86 19.84
N GLY A 343 2.31 -19.08 20.76
CA GLY A 343 2.59 -17.66 20.52
C GLY A 343 3.85 -17.35 19.70
N THR A 344 4.70 -18.35 19.45
CA THR A 344 5.95 -18.17 18.67
C THR A 344 6.28 -19.37 17.79
N ALA A 345 6.76 -19.08 16.59
CA ALA A 345 7.25 -20.00 15.57
C ALA A 345 8.79 -20.02 15.54
N THR A 346 9.40 -21.08 15.00
CA THR A 346 10.87 -21.19 14.82
C THR A 346 11.21 -21.53 13.38
N ILE A 347 11.91 -20.63 12.69
CA ILE A 347 12.10 -20.73 11.24
C ILE A 347 13.09 -21.85 10.90
N ALA A 348 12.63 -22.84 10.14
CA ALA A 348 13.45 -23.93 9.64
C ALA A 348 14.14 -23.57 8.32
N ALA A 349 15.18 -24.33 7.98
CA ALA A 349 15.78 -24.31 6.65
C ALA A 349 14.93 -25.02 5.57
N GLY A 350 13.70 -25.43 5.90
CA GLY A 350 12.94 -26.49 5.21
C GLY A 350 12.90 -27.78 6.04
N VAL A 351 12.51 -28.88 5.41
CA VAL A 351 12.32 -30.21 6.03
C VAL A 351 13.55 -31.10 5.88
N THR A 352 13.69 -32.15 6.69
CA THR A 352 14.91 -33.00 6.76
C THR A 352 15.35 -33.63 5.43
N ARG A 353 14.45 -33.80 4.45
CA ARG A 353 14.75 -34.29 3.10
C ARG A 353 14.69 -33.21 2.01
N ASP A 354 14.28 -31.98 2.34
CA ASP A 354 14.30 -30.83 1.45
C ASP A 354 14.54 -29.52 2.23
N GLN A 355 15.80 -29.13 2.30
CA GLN A 355 16.29 -27.88 2.85
C GLN A 355 16.34 -26.84 1.72
N PHE A 356 15.49 -25.82 1.81
CA PHE A 356 15.38 -24.75 0.83
C PHE A 356 16.66 -23.91 0.73
N THR A 357 17.52 -23.92 1.75
CA THR A 357 18.85 -23.29 1.74
C THR A 357 19.92 -24.04 0.92
N ALA A 358 19.61 -25.22 0.36
CA ALA A 358 20.55 -25.98 -0.46
C ALA A 358 20.78 -25.32 -1.85
N PRO A 359 21.95 -25.56 -2.50
CA PRO A 359 22.22 -25.03 -3.83
C PRO A 359 21.14 -25.43 -4.87
N GLY A 360 20.62 -24.44 -5.60
CA GLY A 360 19.57 -24.62 -6.61
C GLY A 360 18.13 -24.63 -6.07
N ASN A 361 17.92 -24.55 -4.75
CA ASN A 361 16.58 -24.52 -4.17
C ASN A 361 15.93 -23.12 -4.08
N GLY A 362 16.71 -22.04 -4.26
CA GLY A 362 16.17 -20.73 -4.62
C GLY A 362 15.48 -20.74 -5.99
N GLY A 363 14.93 -19.60 -6.39
CA GLY A 363 14.40 -19.36 -7.73
C GLY A 363 15.49 -19.26 -8.80
N THR A 364 15.16 -18.59 -9.89
CA THR A 364 15.91 -18.52 -11.15
C THR A 364 16.32 -17.08 -11.47
N ALA A 365 17.45 -16.89 -12.14
CA ALA A 365 17.81 -15.54 -12.61
C ALA A 365 16.92 -15.17 -13.80
N LEU A 366 16.54 -13.89 -13.91
CA LEU A 366 15.97 -13.36 -15.16
C LEU A 366 16.92 -13.69 -16.32
N THR A 367 16.37 -14.34 -17.35
CA THR A 367 17.11 -14.71 -18.58
C THR A 367 16.52 -14.03 -19.81
N ASP A 368 15.21 -13.82 -19.83
CA ASP A 368 14.57 -12.91 -20.79
C ASP A 368 15.11 -11.48 -20.65
N PHE A 369 14.99 -10.71 -21.73
CA PHE A 369 15.65 -9.40 -21.90
C PHE A 369 17.19 -9.44 -21.70
N GLY A 370 17.81 -10.63 -21.75
CA GLY A 370 19.24 -10.82 -21.51
C GLY A 370 19.64 -10.71 -20.04
N GLY A 371 18.69 -10.79 -19.11
CA GLY A 371 18.91 -10.58 -17.68
C GLY A 371 18.89 -9.11 -17.23
N ASP A 372 18.57 -8.18 -18.14
CA ASP A 372 18.44 -6.76 -17.81
C ASP A 372 17.04 -6.43 -17.25
N LEU A 373 16.98 -6.26 -15.93
CA LEU A 373 15.76 -5.83 -15.23
C LEU A 373 15.23 -4.49 -15.76
N GLY A 374 16.10 -3.58 -16.21
CA GLY A 374 15.67 -2.30 -16.79
C GLY A 374 14.94 -2.49 -18.12
N ALA A 375 15.43 -3.39 -18.97
CA ALA A 375 14.77 -3.72 -20.23
C ALA A 375 13.43 -4.45 -20.02
N TYR A 376 13.30 -5.30 -18.98
CA TYR A 376 12.00 -5.83 -18.56
C TYR A 376 11.02 -4.71 -18.15
N LEU A 377 11.46 -3.78 -17.29
CA LEU A 377 10.61 -2.68 -16.84
C LEU A 377 10.16 -1.78 -18.00
N ASP A 378 11.07 -1.42 -18.91
CA ASP A 378 10.75 -0.63 -20.11
C ASP A 378 9.78 -1.35 -21.06
N ALA A 379 9.95 -2.66 -21.27
CA ALA A 379 9.18 -3.41 -22.28
C ALA A 379 7.83 -3.93 -21.76
N VAL A 380 7.72 -4.22 -20.45
CA VAL A 380 6.55 -4.91 -19.87
C VAL A 380 5.77 -4.04 -18.90
N ILE A 381 6.46 -3.31 -18.01
CA ILE A 381 5.81 -2.56 -16.92
C ILE A 381 5.43 -1.14 -17.35
N VAL A 382 6.36 -0.38 -17.94
CA VAL A 382 6.12 1.00 -18.40
C VAL A 382 4.89 1.14 -19.32
N PRO A 383 4.59 0.21 -20.27
CA PRO A 383 3.38 0.26 -21.09
C PRO A 383 2.07 0.02 -20.32
N ARG A 384 2.13 -0.49 -19.08
CA ARG A 384 0.98 -0.77 -18.20
C ARG A 384 0.79 0.26 -17.09
N VAL A 385 1.79 1.09 -16.81
CA VAL A 385 1.66 2.22 -15.90
C VAL A 385 0.69 3.24 -16.50
N PRO A 386 -0.39 3.64 -15.79
CA PRO A 386 -1.35 4.61 -16.32
C PRO A 386 -0.67 5.91 -16.76
N ALA A 387 -1.18 6.53 -17.83
CA ALA A 387 -0.58 7.73 -18.42
C ALA A 387 -0.43 8.89 -17.41
N ALA A 388 -1.40 9.03 -16.49
CA ALA A 388 -1.40 10.03 -15.43
C ALA A 388 -0.67 9.59 -14.14
N SER A 389 -0.25 8.32 -14.00
CA SER A 389 0.55 7.86 -12.85
C SER A 389 1.96 8.42 -12.96
N ARG A 390 2.32 9.33 -12.05
CA ARG A 390 3.59 10.07 -12.06
C ARG A 390 4.83 9.23 -11.75
N ARG A 391 4.65 8.09 -11.08
CA ARG A 391 5.72 7.16 -10.68
C ARG A 391 5.21 5.74 -10.50
N PHE A 392 6.10 4.76 -10.52
CA PHE A 392 5.82 3.36 -10.23
C PHE A 392 6.97 2.73 -9.41
N ILE A 393 6.71 1.58 -8.82
CA ILE A 393 7.68 0.80 -8.04
C ILE A 393 7.83 -0.62 -8.59
N TYR A 394 9.03 -1.16 -8.41
CA TYR A 394 9.34 -2.58 -8.43
C TYR A 394 9.96 -2.92 -7.07
N LEU A 395 9.36 -3.81 -6.31
CA LEU A 395 9.88 -4.32 -5.04
C LEU A 395 10.00 -5.84 -5.10
N GLU A 396 11.07 -6.35 -4.49
CA GLU A 396 11.36 -7.78 -4.38
C GLU A 396 11.89 -8.10 -2.98
N SER A 397 11.55 -9.29 -2.47
CA SER A 397 12.11 -9.86 -1.24
C SER A 397 12.32 -11.37 -1.38
N ALA A 398 13.50 -11.83 -1.00
CA ALA A 398 13.75 -13.23 -0.64
C ALA A 398 13.57 -13.33 0.88
N GLY A 399 12.53 -14.03 1.33
CA GLY A 399 11.98 -13.84 2.67
C GLY A 399 11.84 -15.14 3.48
N PHE A 400 10.96 -15.09 4.46
CA PHE A 400 10.59 -16.22 5.29
C PHE A 400 9.13 -16.09 5.74
N GLY A 401 8.53 -17.19 6.18
CA GLY A 401 7.14 -17.18 6.62
C GLY A 401 6.88 -18.08 7.81
N ILE A 402 5.70 -17.90 8.40
CA ILE A 402 5.17 -18.63 9.54
C ILE A 402 3.81 -19.21 9.14
N ASN A 403 3.54 -20.46 9.50
CA ASN A 403 2.26 -21.10 9.21
C ASN A 403 1.36 -21.19 10.45
N ASN A 404 0.34 -20.33 10.51
CA ASN A 404 -0.68 -20.30 11.56
C ASN A 404 -1.99 -21.03 11.16
N SER A 405 -1.99 -21.84 10.10
CA SER A 405 -3.17 -22.54 9.56
C SER A 405 -3.22 -24.04 9.86
N ASN A 406 -2.11 -24.63 10.34
CA ASN A 406 -1.90 -26.08 10.48
C ASN A 406 -1.99 -26.87 9.15
N ASP A 407 -1.81 -26.21 8.00
CA ASP A 407 -1.47 -26.89 6.74
C ASP A 407 -0.11 -27.63 6.90
N PRO A 408 -0.05 -28.97 6.67
CA PRO A 408 1.21 -29.72 6.78
C PRO A 408 2.16 -29.55 5.57
N VAL A 409 1.76 -28.86 4.50
CA VAL A 409 2.54 -28.69 3.26
C VAL A 409 3.55 -27.56 3.37
N PHE A 410 3.11 -26.41 3.85
CA PHE A 410 3.94 -25.23 4.09
C PHE A 410 4.32 -25.15 5.58
N ILE A 411 5.53 -24.71 5.89
CA ILE A 411 6.05 -24.69 7.26
C ILE A 411 6.80 -23.39 7.56
N ASP A 412 7.01 -23.09 8.84
CA ASP A 412 7.85 -21.99 9.32
C ASP A 412 9.25 -22.07 8.68
N SER A 413 9.53 -21.26 7.66
CA SER A 413 10.73 -21.48 6.82
C SER A 413 11.11 -20.31 5.93
N VAL A 414 12.35 -20.35 5.44
CA VAL A 414 12.99 -19.32 4.59
C VAL A 414 12.64 -19.42 3.09
N ALA A 415 11.41 -19.82 2.75
CA ALA A 415 10.98 -19.94 1.36
C ALA A 415 9.59 -19.35 1.14
N TYR A 416 9.43 -18.10 1.59
CA TYR A 416 8.30 -17.24 1.27
C TYR A 416 8.87 -15.93 0.71
N ASP A 417 8.59 -15.66 -0.56
CA ASP A 417 9.21 -14.59 -1.34
C ASP A 417 8.12 -13.70 -1.96
N ALA A 418 8.40 -12.43 -2.25
CA ALA A 418 7.37 -11.49 -2.70
C ALA A 418 7.86 -10.54 -3.80
N VAL A 419 7.09 -10.45 -4.89
CA VAL A 419 7.20 -9.45 -5.97
C VAL A 419 6.04 -8.46 -5.81
N ILE A 420 6.32 -7.17 -5.64
CA ILE A 420 5.30 -6.12 -5.69
C ILE A 420 5.65 -5.12 -6.79
N ILE A 421 4.77 -4.98 -7.78
CA ILE A 421 4.90 -4.04 -8.89
C ILE A 421 3.63 -3.21 -8.98
N ALA A 422 3.75 -1.89 -8.78
CA ALA A 422 2.61 -1.01 -8.55
C ALA A 422 2.85 0.40 -9.11
N ALA A 423 1.79 1.05 -9.61
CA ALA A 423 1.83 2.43 -10.12
C ALA A 423 1.20 3.37 -9.11
N ALA A 424 1.81 4.54 -8.85
CA ALA A 424 1.19 5.57 -8.00
C ALA A 424 -0.19 5.92 -8.57
N ARG A 425 -1.23 5.82 -7.74
CA ARG A 425 -2.61 6.14 -8.13
C ARG A 425 -2.62 7.55 -8.72
N PRO A 426 -3.16 7.77 -9.94
CA PRO A 426 -3.27 9.12 -10.47
C PRO A 426 -4.11 9.96 -9.49
N ARG A 427 -3.61 11.15 -9.11
CA ARG A 427 -4.25 11.97 -8.07
C ARG A 427 -5.75 12.22 -8.29
N CYS A 428 -6.12 12.42 -9.55
CA CYS A 428 -7.50 12.67 -9.97
C CYS A 428 -8.23 11.41 -10.46
N ALA A 429 -7.75 10.19 -10.13
CA ALA A 429 -8.42 8.96 -10.52
C ALA A 429 -9.74 8.79 -9.76
N GLY A 430 -10.85 8.69 -10.50
CA GLY A 430 -12.19 8.53 -9.93
C GLY A 430 -12.88 9.83 -9.49
N GLN A 431 -12.13 10.91 -9.29
CA GLN A 431 -12.69 12.21 -8.89
C GLN A 431 -13.24 12.99 -10.09
N VAL A 432 -14.38 13.65 -9.90
CA VAL A 432 -14.98 14.53 -10.92
C VAL A 432 -14.53 15.96 -10.67
N ARG A 433 -14.20 16.71 -11.73
CA ARG A 433 -13.84 18.13 -11.59
C ARG A 433 -15.07 18.91 -11.12
N CYS A 434 -14.91 19.75 -10.10
CA CYS A 434 -15.97 20.48 -9.40
C CYS A 434 -16.89 19.63 -8.48
N ASP A 435 -16.57 18.35 -8.28
CA ASP A 435 -17.16 17.50 -7.23
C ASP A 435 -16.24 17.58 -6.01
N ALA A 436 -16.50 18.57 -5.16
CA ALA A 436 -15.65 18.99 -4.06
C ALA A 436 -15.93 18.23 -2.75
N ASN A 437 -17.05 17.50 -2.65
CA ASN A 437 -17.27 16.51 -1.59
C ASN A 437 -16.88 15.07 -2.00
N CYS A 438 -16.66 14.81 -3.29
CA CYS A 438 -16.39 13.52 -3.90
C CYS A 438 -17.53 12.49 -3.75
N ASP A 439 -18.79 12.95 -3.76
CA ASP A 439 -20.00 12.11 -3.76
C ASP A 439 -20.37 11.54 -5.15
N GLY A 440 -19.68 12.01 -6.20
CA GLY A 440 -19.85 11.60 -7.58
C GLY A 440 -20.81 12.49 -8.39
N VAL A 441 -21.41 13.51 -7.78
CA VAL A 441 -22.47 14.33 -8.40
C VAL A 441 -22.22 15.83 -8.17
N VAL A 442 -21.58 16.50 -9.12
CA VAL A 442 -21.41 17.97 -9.14
C VAL A 442 -22.75 18.70 -8.92
N ASN A 443 -22.94 19.29 -7.75
CA ASN A 443 -24.19 19.90 -7.32
C ASN A 443 -24.00 21.00 -6.24
N ASN A 444 -25.09 21.63 -5.76
CA ASN A 444 -24.98 22.71 -4.78
C ASN A 444 -24.38 22.32 -3.41
N PHE A 445 -24.25 21.02 -3.09
CA PHE A 445 -23.58 20.55 -1.88
C PHE A 445 -22.05 20.64 -1.97
N ASP A 446 -21.48 20.84 -3.16
CA ASP A 446 -20.05 21.07 -3.36
C ASP A 446 -19.58 22.47 -2.96
N ILE A 447 -20.50 23.44 -2.82
CA ILE A 447 -20.15 24.85 -2.58
C ILE A 447 -19.41 25.04 -1.24
N ASP A 448 -19.91 24.45 -0.16
CA ASP A 448 -19.29 24.56 1.16
C ASP A 448 -17.93 23.80 1.24
N PRO A 449 -17.79 22.54 0.75
CA PRO A 449 -16.50 21.87 0.58
C PRO A 449 -15.50 22.66 -0.28
N PHE A 450 -15.94 23.21 -1.42
CA PHE A 450 -15.10 24.01 -2.31
C PHE A 450 -14.57 25.25 -1.58
N VAL A 451 -15.46 26.02 -0.92
CA VAL A 451 -15.05 27.17 -0.12
C VAL A 451 -14.10 26.74 1.02
N LEU A 452 -14.38 25.62 1.70
CA LEU A 452 -13.51 25.08 2.74
C LEU A 452 -12.10 24.78 2.21
N GLY A 453 -11.97 24.08 1.08
CA GLY A 453 -10.68 23.77 0.47
C GLY A 453 -9.93 24.98 -0.10
N LEU A 454 -10.59 26.12 -0.27
CA LEU A 454 -9.92 27.40 -0.56
C LEU A 454 -9.46 28.15 0.71
N VAL A 455 -10.23 28.12 1.80
CA VAL A 455 -9.94 28.93 3.01
C VAL A 455 -9.17 28.19 4.10
N ASP A 456 -9.36 26.88 4.23
CA ASP A 456 -8.63 25.99 5.12
C ASP A 456 -8.39 24.61 4.46
N PRO A 457 -7.34 24.49 3.63
CA PRO A 457 -6.96 23.24 3.00
C PRO A 457 -6.66 22.10 3.98
N GLN A 458 -6.29 22.38 5.25
CA GLN A 458 -6.00 21.34 6.23
C GLN A 458 -7.29 20.74 6.78
N THR A 459 -8.26 21.58 7.14
CA THR A 459 -9.60 21.10 7.53
C THR A 459 -10.31 20.42 6.37
N PHE A 460 -10.17 20.91 5.13
CA PHE A 460 -10.68 20.21 3.94
C PHE A 460 -10.15 18.78 3.82
N THR A 461 -8.82 18.58 3.80
CA THR A 461 -8.22 17.24 3.68
C THR A 461 -8.54 16.34 4.89
N ALA A 462 -8.85 16.90 6.06
CA ALA A 462 -9.30 16.14 7.22
C ALA A 462 -10.80 15.75 7.18
N MET A 463 -11.63 16.47 6.42
CA MET A 463 -13.08 16.19 6.29
C MET A 463 -13.41 15.40 5.01
N TYR A 464 -12.60 15.55 3.96
CA TYR A 464 -12.74 14.90 2.66
C TYR A 464 -11.43 14.17 2.29
N PRO A 465 -11.03 13.12 3.02
CA PRO A 465 -9.72 12.48 2.89
C PRO A 465 -9.50 11.80 1.53
N ASP A 466 -10.57 11.43 0.83
CA ASP A 466 -10.53 10.80 -0.50
C ASP A 466 -10.61 11.82 -1.66
N CYS A 467 -10.73 13.13 -1.36
CA CYS A 467 -10.63 14.21 -2.35
C CYS A 467 -9.20 14.77 -2.45
N ASP A 468 -8.61 14.75 -3.65
CA ASP A 468 -7.41 15.56 -3.93
C ASP A 468 -7.88 16.97 -4.30
N ARG A 469 -7.55 17.93 -3.43
CA ARG A 469 -7.90 19.35 -3.61
C ARG A 469 -7.47 19.90 -4.97
N ALA A 470 -6.36 19.44 -5.55
CA ALA A 470 -5.88 19.90 -6.87
C ALA A 470 -6.56 19.18 -8.06
N CYS A 471 -7.58 18.37 -7.80
CA CYS A 471 -8.34 17.63 -8.81
C CYS A 471 -9.84 17.96 -8.76
N SER A 472 -10.41 18.10 -7.56
CA SER A 472 -11.81 18.49 -7.38
C SER A 472 -12.03 20.00 -7.38
N LEU A 473 -11.12 20.80 -6.79
CA LEU A 473 -11.26 22.26 -6.70
C LEU A 473 -10.49 23.05 -7.77
N ASP A 474 -9.58 22.42 -8.53
CA ASP A 474 -8.99 23.01 -9.75
C ASP A 474 -10.03 22.94 -10.89
N ALA A 475 -10.99 23.85 -10.84
CA ALA A 475 -12.08 23.95 -11.80
C ALA A 475 -11.59 24.57 -13.11
N ASN A 476 -10.59 25.45 -13.06
CA ASN A 476 -10.11 26.19 -14.22
C ASN A 476 -9.03 25.42 -15.03
N LEU A 477 -8.37 24.43 -14.40
CA LEU A 477 -7.30 23.57 -14.93
C LEU A 477 -5.95 24.29 -15.13
N ASP A 478 -5.59 25.20 -14.22
CA ASP A 478 -4.26 25.84 -14.15
C ASP A 478 -3.25 25.10 -13.26
N GLY A 479 -3.72 24.15 -12.42
CA GLY A 479 -2.92 23.32 -11.53
C GLY A 479 -2.88 23.77 -10.06
N GLU A 480 -3.52 24.89 -9.70
CA GLU A 480 -3.49 25.47 -8.35
C GLU A 480 -4.90 25.82 -7.85
N ALA A 481 -5.59 24.92 -7.13
CA ALA A 481 -6.93 25.19 -6.59
C ALA A 481 -6.99 26.44 -5.69
N ASN A 482 -7.48 27.57 -6.22
CA ASN A 482 -7.39 28.90 -5.64
C ASN A 482 -8.65 29.77 -5.93
N ASN A 483 -8.62 31.07 -5.61
CA ASN A 483 -9.76 31.95 -5.86
C ASN A 483 -10.09 32.20 -7.35
N PHE A 484 -9.21 31.83 -8.29
CA PHE A 484 -9.48 31.92 -9.73
C PHE A 484 -10.35 30.77 -10.24
N ASP A 485 -10.55 29.72 -9.45
CA ASP A 485 -11.47 28.62 -9.76
C ASP A 485 -12.94 28.96 -9.56
N ILE A 486 -13.25 29.99 -8.78
CA ILE A 486 -14.64 30.32 -8.38
C ILE A 486 -15.58 30.45 -9.58
N ASP A 487 -15.17 31.18 -10.63
CA ASP A 487 -16.00 31.37 -11.82
C ASP A 487 -16.15 30.09 -12.67
N ALA A 488 -15.10 29.26 -12.73
CA ALA A 488 -15.11 27.98 -13.44
C ALA A 488 -15.93 26.90 -12.69
N PHE A 489 -15.89 26.93 -11.36
CA PHE A 489 -16.68 26.09 -10.47
C PHE A 489 -18.17 26.47 -10.53
N VAL A 490 -18.49 27.77 -10.54
CA VAL A 490 -19.87 28.22 -10.80
C VAL A 490 -20.36 27.80 -12.19
N ALA A 491 -19.50 27.75 -13.21
CA ALA A 491 -19.86 27.21 -14.51
C ALA A 491 -20.15 25.69 -14.45
N CYS A 492 -19.32 24.90 -13.75
CA CYS A 492 -19.60 23.48 -13.50
C CYS A 492 -21.00 23.23 -12.88
N LEU A 493 -21.42 24.07 -11.93
CA LEU A 493 -22.71 23.95 -11.24
C LEU A 493 -23.93 24.34 -12.10
N LEU A 494 -23.74 25.01 -13.24
CA LEU A 494 -24.83 25.55 -14.07
C LEU A 494 -25.01 24.80 -15.41
N GLY A 495 -23.94 24.19 -15.94
CA GLY A 495 -23.92 23.49 -17.24
C GLY A 495 -23.81 24.39 -18.46
#